data_AF-A0ABD6EA72-F1
#
_entry.id   AF-A0ABD6EA72-F1
#
_cell.length_a   1.000
_cell.length_b   1.000
_cell.length_c   1.000
_cell.angle_alpha   90.00
_cell.angle_beta   90.00
_cell.angle_gamma   90.00
#
_symmetry.space_group_name_H-M   'P 1'
#
loop_
_entity.id
_entity.type
_entity.pdbx_description
1 polymer ?
#
loop_
_entity_poly.entity_id
_entity_poly.type
_entity_poly.pdbx_seq_one_letter_code
_entity_poly.pdbx_strand_id
1 'polypeptide(L)'
;MEPSNPAGNSYFHVDNSSDLVERGFVCSFQRKSGIAPIKAEFVLKNPCFPAVCSESDTSDEKLSGMAKVKKKRRGMNREREKQMAKASANVRKGSLRLCSSVIQKSKCKFGEKCTATHDVDAFLQNRPEDLGESCYVFDQRGYCPFSISCRSAWLV
;
A
#
# COMPACT_ATOMS: atom_id res chain seq x y z
N MET A 1 10.75 -24.46 32.64
CA MET A 1 10.82 -23.24 33.46
C MET A 1 11.91 -22.39 32.83
N GLU A 2 11.71 -21.31 32.07
CA GLU A 2 10.57 -20.56 31.52
C GLU A 2 10.95 -20.23 30.05
N PRO A 3 10.01 -19.82 29.20
CA PRO A 3 10.34 -18.80 28.20
C PRO A 3 9.60 -17.50 28.50
N SER A 4 10.38 -16.45 28.71
CA SER A 4 9.95 -15.11 29.05
C SER A 4 9.52 -14.30 27.84
N ASN A 5 8.37 -13.64 28.07
CA ASN A 5 7.86 -12.39 27.49
C ASN A 5 7.07 -12.41 26.16
N PRO A 6 5.73 -12.19 26.23
CA PRO A 6 4.81 -12.14 25.10
C PRO A 6 4.77 -10.77 24.41
N ALA A 7 5.20 -10.70 23.15
CA ALA A 7 4.80 -9.59 22.27
C ALA A 7 3.50 -9.98 21.56
N GLY A 8 2.39 -9.92 22.31
CA GLY A 8 1.05 -10.03 21.77
C GLY A 8 0.83 -8.95 20.72
N ASN A 9 0.61 -9.37 19.48
CA ASN A 9 0.06 -8.53 18.42
C ASN A 9 -1.38 -8.18 18.80
N SER A 10 -1.58 -7.11 19.57
CA SER A 10 -2.91 -6.58 19.87
C SER A 10 -3.41 -5.82 18.65
N TYR A 11 -3.86 -6.57 17.65
CA TYR A 11 -4.84 -6.07 16.70
C TYR A 11 -6.03 -5.58 17.53
N PHE A 12 -6.17 -4.27 17.68
CA PHE A 12 -7.24 -3.64 18.44
C PHE A 12 -8.58 -4.03 17.82
N HIS A 13 -9.21 -5.07 18.39
CA HIS A 13 -10.64 -5.30 18.23
C HIS A 13 -11.36 -4.23 19.06
N VAL A 14 -11.81 -3.17 18.39
CA VAL A 14 -12.64 -2.14 19.03
C VAL A 14 -14.08 -2.63 19.00
N ASP A 15 -14.38 -3.58 19.88
CA ASP A 15 -15.74 -4.02 20.17
C ASP A 15 -16.05 -3.68 21.64
N ASN A 16 -16.29 -2.41 21.95
CA ASN A 16 -17.20 -2.07 23.04
C ASN A 16 -17.69 -0.61 22.98
N SER A 17 -19.02 -0.45 22.96
CA SER A 17 -19.74 0.82 22.88
C SER A 17 -19.65 1.69 24.13
N SER A 18 -18.91 1.29 25.17
CA SER A 18 -18.90 1.97 26.47
C SER A 18 -17.90 3.13 26.57
N ASP A 19 -16.82 3.12 25.80
CA ASP A 19 -15.68 4.05 26.02
C ASP A 19 -15.83 5.39 25.28
N LEU A 20 -16.93 5.60 24.56
CA LEU A 20 -17.23 6.86 23.86
C LEU A 20 -17.92 7.91 24.73
N VAL A 21 -18.33 7.55 25.96
CA VAL A 21 -19.08 8.46 26.84
C VAL A 21 -18.19 9.53 27.48
N GLU A 22 -16.88 9.28 27.66
CA GLU A 22 -15.99 10.26 28.32
C GLU A 22 -15.39 11.33 27.39
N ARG A 23 -15.57 11.24 26.06
CA ARG A 23 -15.05 12.24 25.10
C ARG A 23 -16.12 13.14 24.47
N GLY A 24 -17.30 13.23 25.08
CA GLY A 24 -18.34 14.18 24.66
C GLY A 24 -18.88 13.99 23.24
N PHE A 25 -18.66 12.81 22.64
CA PHE A 25 -19.15 12.49 21.30
C PHE A 25 -20.34 11.52 21.39
N VAL A 26 -21.48 12.04 21.86
CA VAL A 26 -22.76 11.33 21.73
C VAL A 26 -23.21 11.36 20.28
N CYS A 27 -22.72 10.43 19.46
CA CYS A 27 -23.36 10.08 18.20
C CYS A 27 -24.58 9.22 18.53
N SER A 28 -25.67 9.86 18.94
CA SER A 28 -26.98 9.24 19.20
C SER A 28 -27.70 8.79 17.92
N PHE A 29 -26.98 8.72 16.79
CA PHE A 29 -27.50 8.25 15.52
C PHE A 29 -27.22 6.75 15.36
N GLN A 30 -28.28 5.94 15.40
CA GLN A 30 -28.20 4.51 15.11
C GLN A 30 -27.54 4.31 13.73
N ARG A 31 -26.30 3.80 13.75
CA ARG A 31 -25.57 3.44 12.54
C ARG A 31 -26.28 2.27 11.88
N LYS A 32 -26.91 2.52 10.73
CA LYS A 32 -27.41 1.45 9.87
C LYS A 32 -26.22 0.70 9.28
N SER A 33 -26.23 -0.63 9.35
CA SER A 33 -25.16 -1.45 8.76
C SER A 33 -25.05 -1.17 7.26
N GLY A 34 -23.81 -1.03 6.77
CA GLY A 34 -23.52 -0.74 5.36
C GLY A 34 -23.66 0.73 4.93
N ILE A 35 -23.96 1.68 5.84
CA ILE A 35 -24.06 3.11 5.53
C ILE A 35 -23.02 3.90 6.32
N ALA A 36 -22.14 4.63 5.61
CA ALA A 36 -21.17 5.53 6.23
C ALA A 36 -21.80 6.92 6.49
N PRO A 37 -21.76 7.44 7.73
CA PRO A 37 -22.29 8.77 8.03
C PRO A 37 -21.33 9.86 7.49
N ILE A 38 -21.81 10.66 6.54
CA ILE A 38 -21.12 11.86 6.04
C ILE A 38 -21.98 13.06 6.48
N LYS A 39 -21.35 14.15 6.96
CA LYS A 39 -22.13 15.36 7.31
C LYS A 39 -22.76 15.94 6.05
N ALA A 40 -23.99 16.43 6.16
CA ALA A 40 -24.76 16.95 5.02
C ALA A 40 -24.05 18.10 4.27
N GLU A 41 -23.20 18.88 4.96
CA GLU A 41 -22.38 19.94 4.34
C GLU A 41 -21.36 19.43 3.32
N PHE A 42 -20.95 18.16 3.41
CA PHE A 42 -20.04 17.50 2.46
C PHE A 42 -20.76 16.65 1.41
N VAL A 43 -22.10 16.57 1.47
CA VAL A 43 -22.90 15.90 0.45
C VAL A 43 -23.22 16.90 -0.64
N LEU A 44 -22.52 16.79 -1.77
CA LEU A 44 -22.88 17.53 -2.97
C LEU A 44 -24.31 17.11 -3.36
N LYS A 45 -25.24 18.08 -3.40
CA LYS A 45 -26.59 17.86 -3.93
C LYS A 45 -26.43 17.57 -5.41
N ASN A 46 -26.36 16.29 -5.75
CA ASN A 46 -26.12 15.86 -7.12
C ASN A 46 -27.30 16.36 -7.97
N PRO A 47 -27.10 17.27 -8.94
CA PRO A 47 -28.15 17.53 -9.91
C PRO A 47 -28.42 16.23 -10.66
N CYS A 48 -29.69 15.88 -10.77
CA CYS A 48 -30.20 14.67 -11.40
C CYS A 48 -29.36 14.22 -12.60
N PHE A 49 -28.62 13.12 -12.45
CA PHE A 49 -28.15 12.34 -13.58
C PHE A 49 -29.31 11.41 -13.96
N PRO A 50 -29.76 11.38 -15.24
CA PRO A 50 -30.87 10.52 -15.64
C PRO A 50 -30.56 9.06 -15.28
N ALA A 51 -31.48 8.48 -14.52
CA ALA A 51 -31.42 7.11 -14.06
C ALA A 51 -31.37 6.14 -15.25
N VAL A 52 -30.26 5.43 -15.39
CA VAL A 52 -30.28 4.09 -15.97
C VAL A 52 -29.93 3.13 -14.84
N CYS A 53 -30.94 2.84 -14.02
CA CYS A 53 -30.91 1.74 -13.07
C CYS A 53 -31.97 0.76 -13.56
N SER A 54 -31.57 -0.32 -14.22
CA SER A 54 -32.49 -1.42 -14.50
C SER A 54 -32.88 -2.05 -13.16
N GLU A 55 -34.06 -1.71 -12.68
CA GLU A 55 -34.81 -2.50 -11.71
C GLU A 55 -34.85 -3.97 -12.15
N SER A 56 -34.42 -4.86 -11.26
CA SER A 56 -34.76 -6.28 -11.34
C SER A 56 -35.22 -6.69 -9.95
N ASP A 57 -36.51 -6.48 -9.71
CA ASP A 57 -37.22 -7.04 -8.59
C ASP A 57 -37.46 -8.55 -8.78
N THR A 58 -37.50 -9.18 -7.62
CA THR A 58 -37.67 -10.59 -7.23
C THR A 58 -38.61 -11.48 -8.06
N SER A 59 -38.21 -12.75 -8.21
CA SER A 59 -39.09 -13.90 -7.92
C SER A 59 -38.28 -15.16 -7.64
N ASP A 60 -38.39 -15.64 -6.40
CA ASP A 60 -37.94 -16.95 -5.93
C ASP A 60 -38.95 -18.00 -6.43
N GLU A 61 -38.54 -18.90 -7.32
CA GLU A 61 -39.28 -20.11 -7.68
C GLU A 61 -38.28 -21.19 -8.14
N LYS A 62 -38.39 -22.36 -7.52
CA LYS A 62 -37.50 -23.51 -7.65
C LYS A 62 -37.54 -24.09 -9.06
N LEU A 63 -36.39 -24.15 -9.73
CA LEU A 63 -36.11 -25.16 -10.76
C LEU A 63 -34.76 -25.83 -10.51
N SER A 64 -34.86 -27.13 -10.22
CA SER A 64 -33.78 -28.08 -10.04
C SER A 64 -32.99 -28.30 -11.33
N GLY A 65 -31.66 -28.32 -11.21
CA GLY A 65 -30.79 -29.02 -12.15
C GLY A 65 -30.24 -28.21 -13.32
N MET A 66 -29.49 -27.14 -13.06
CA MET A 66 -28.53 -26.58 -14.05
C MET A 66 -27.21 -26.28 -13.34
N ALA A 67 -26.13 -26.89 -13.83
CA ALA A 67 -24.77 -26.66 -13.36
C ALA A 67 -24.52 -25.15 -13.31
N LYS A 68 -24.23 -24.61 -12.13
CA LYS A 68 -23.93 -23.19 -11.93
C LYS A 68 -22.70 -22.83 -12.76
N VAL A 69 -22.89 -22.36 -13.99
CA VAL A 69 -21.84 -21.75 -14.79
C VAL A 69 -21.36 -20.56 -13.97
N LYS A 70 -20.16 -20.68 -13.38
CA LYS A 70 -19.54 -19.60 -12.61
C LYS A 70 -19.41 -18.41 -13.56
N LYS A 71 -20.29 -17.43 -13.44
CA LYS A 71 -20.16 -16.14 -14.14
C LYS A 71 -18.77 -15.61 -13.78
N LYS A 72 -17.87 -15.53 -14.76
CA LYS A 72 -16.54 -14.93 -14.55
C LYS A 72 -16.79 -13.54 -13.96
N ARG A 73 -16.15 -13.23 -12.82
CA ARG A 73 -16.23 -11.89 -12.22
C ARG A 73 -15.80 -10.88 -13.28
N ARG A 74 -16.77 -10.14 -13.82
CA ARG A 74 -16.54 -9.08 -14.80
C ARG A 74 -15.82 -7.93 -14.07
N GLY A 75 -14.94 -7.22 -14.77
CA GLY A 75 -14.23 -6.05 -14.21
C GLY A 75 -12.78 -6.26 -13.78
N MET A 76 -12.24 -7.50 -13.78
CA MET A 76 -10.81 -7.69 -13.51
C MET A 76 -10.00 -7.64 -14.81
N ASN A 77 -9.35 -6.49 -15.06
CA ASN A 77 -8.40 -6.35 -16.16
C ASN A 77 -7.13 -7.18 -15.85
N ARG A 78 -7.08 -8.42 -16.34
CA ARG A 78 -5.93 -9.33 -16.19
C ARG A 78 -4.66 -8.79 -16.85
N GLU A 79 -4.77 -7.91 -17.84
CA GLU A 79 -3.59 -7.30 -18.49
C GLU A 79 -2.91 -6.28 -17.58
N ARG A 80 -3.63 -5.69 -16.62
CA ARG A 80 -3.08 -4.70 -15.68
C ARG A 80 -1.86 -5.24 -14.93
N GLU A 81 -1.89 -6.50 -14.51
CA GLU A 81 -0.75 -7.11 -13.80
C GLU A 81 0.50 -7.19 -14.69
N LYS A 82 0.34 -7.63 -15.94
CA LYS A 82 1.45 -7.67 -16.92
C LYS A 82 1.98 -6.28 -17.22
N GLN A 83 1.10 -5.29 -17.36
CA GLN A 83 1.48 -3.91 -17.59
C GLN A 83 2.28 -3.34 -16.41
N MET A 84 1.85 -3.60 -15.17
CA MET A 84 2.55 -3.18 -13.96
C MET A 84 3.91 -3.87 -13.82
N ALA A 85 4.01 -5.16 -14.16
CA ALA A 85 5.27 -5.89 -14.15
C ALA A 85 6.26 -5.32 -15.19
N LYS A 86 5.79 -5.02 -16.40
CA LYS A 86 6.59 -4.39 -17.46
C LYS A 86 7.04 -2.99 -17.04
N ALA A 87 6.14 -2.16 -16.52
CA ALA A 87 6.48 -0.82 -16.03
C ALA A 87 7.54 -0.88 -14.93
N SER A 88 7.39 -1.79 -13.96
CA SER A 88 8.37 -1.99 -12.89
C SER A 88 9.74 -2.43 -13.42
N ALA A 89 9.78 -3.31 -14.43
CA ALA A 89 11.01 -3.72 -15.07
C ALA A 89 11.68 -2.57 -15.83
N ASN A 90 10.91 -1.74 -16.53
CA ASN A 90 11.42 -0.58 -17.25
C ASN A 90 12.03 0.46 -16.29
N VAL A 91 11.35 0.77 -15.18
CA VAL A 91 11.88 1.68 -14.15
C VAL A 91 13.18 1.14 -13.56
N ARG A 92 13.28 -0.18 -13.32
CA ARG A 92 14.53 -0.79 -12.83
C ARG A 92 15.69 -0.70 -13.82
N LYS A 93 15.42 -0.77 -15.12
CA LYS A 93 16.44 -0.66 -16.18
C LYS A 93 16.87 0.78 -16.44
N GLY A 94 15.96 1.74 -16.32
CA GLY A 94 16.24 3.16 -16.63
C GLY A 94 16.91 3.93 -15.49
N SER A 95 16.73 3.50 -14.24
CA SER A 95 17.34 4.17 -13.09
C SER A 95 18.71 3.58 -12.75
N LEU A 96 19.74 4.43 -12.63
CA LEU A 96 21.02 4.07 -12.05
C LEU A 96 20.81 3.64 -10.58
N ARG A 97 21.26 2.43 -10.20
CA ARG A 97 21.13 1.91 -8.83
C ARG A 97 22.39 1.18 -8.41
N LEU A 98 22.84 1.47 -7.20
CA LEU A 98 23.87 0.69 -6.53
C LEU A 98 23.32 -0.68 -6.09
N CYS A 99 24.13 -1.73 -6.26
CA CYS A 99 23.76 -3.07 -5.87
C CYS A 99 23.59 -3.20 -4.35
N SER A 100 22.49 -3.82 -3.90
CA SER A 100 22.21 -4.02 -2.47
C SER A 100 23.29 -4.81 -1.75
N SER A 101 24.00 -5.71 -2.45
CA SER A 101 25.11 -6.47 -1.87
C SER A 101 26.28 -5.57 -1.50
N VAL A 102 26.56 -4.51 -2.28
CA VAL A 102 27.60 -3.52 -1.98
C VAL A 102 27.23 -2.73 -0.73
N ILE A 103 25.96 -2.30 -0.62
CA ILE A 103 25.43 -1.61 0.56
C ILE A 103 25.58 -2.49 1.82
N GLN A 104 25.26 -3.78 1.71
CA GLN A 104 25.36 -4.75 2.80
C GLN A 104 26.79 -5.31 3.00
N LYS A 105 27.78 -4.86 2.23
CA LYS A 105 29.16 -5.38 2.22
C LYS A 105 29.24 -6.91 2.07
N SER A 106 28.31 -7.48 1.30
CA SER A 106 28.22 -8.92 1.00
C SER A 106 28.61 -9.21 -0.45
N LYS A 107 28.99 -10.45 -0.75
CA LYS A 107 29.27 -10.87 -2.13
C LYS A 107 27.98 -10.87 -2.96
N CYS A 108 28.00 -10.20 -4.11
CA CYS A 108 26.86 -10.18 -5.03
C CYS A 108 26.61 -11.56 -5.61
N LYS A 109 25.37 -12.07 -5.47
CA LYS A 109 24.96 -13.38 -6.02
C LYS A 109 24.92 -13.40 -7.56
N PHE A 110 24.77 -12.22 -8.18
CA PHE A 110 24.67 -12.07 -9.63
C PHE A 110 26.01 -11.80 -10.31
N GLY A 111 27.07 -11.49 -9.54
CA GLY A 111 28.40 -11.18 -10.06
C GLY A 111 28.36 -10.11 -11.16
N GLU A 112 28.98 -10.39 -12.29
CA GLU A 112 29.06 -9.48 -13.45
C GLU A 112 27.75 -9.34 -14.23
N LYS A 113 26.79 -10.25 -14.04
CA LYS A 113 25.46 -10.18 -14.70
C LYS A 113 24.47 -9.31 -13.91
N CYS A 114 24.95 -8.57 -12.91
CA CYS A 114 24.10 -7.70 -12.11
C CYS A 114 23.57 -6.55 -12.97
N THR A 115 22.28 -6.26 -12.85
CA THR A 115 21.66 -5.08 -13.50
C THR A 115 21.94 -3.78 -12.75
N ALA A 116 22.49 -3.87 -11.54
CA ALA A 116 22.85 -2.74 -10.69
C ALA A 116 24.37 -2.52 -10.74
N THR A 117 24.81 -1.28 -10.49
CA THR A 117 26.22 -0.92 -10.48
C THR A 117 26.89 -1.46 -9.21
N HIS A 118 28.13 -1.92 -9.36
CA HIS A 118 28.97 -2.35 -8.23
C HIS A 118 29.98 -1.28 -7.81
N ASP A 119 30.25 -0.32 -8.69
CA ASP A 119 31.14 0.80 -8.43
C ASP A 119 30.38 1.91 -7.67
N VAL A 120 30.92 2.27 -6.50
CA VAL A 120 30.35 3.28 -5.61
C VAL A 120 30.68 4.67 -6.12
N ASP A 121 31.89 4.89 -6.65
CA ASP A 121 32.35 6.20 -7.06
C ASP A 121 31.61 6.65 -8.32
N ALA A 122 31.47 5.75 -9.29
CA ALA A 122 30.66 5.98 -10.48
C ALA A 122 29.18 6.22 -10.14
N PHE A 123 28.66 5.58 -9.09
CA PHE A 123 27.29 5.81 -8.64
C PHE A 123 27.11 7.20 -8.02
N LEU A 124 28.06 7.64 -7.20
CA LEU A 124 28.02 8.96 -6.55
C LEU A 124 28.11 10.11 -7.55
N GLN A 125 28.96 9.98 -8.58
CA GLN A 125 29.10 10.99 -9.64
C GLN A 125 27.84 11.16 -10.49
N ASN A 126 27.10 10.07 -10.73
CA ASN A 126 25.88 10.08 -11.54
C ASN A 126 24.61 10.17 -10.68
N ARG A 127 24.74 10.34 -9.36
CA ARG A 127 23.59 10.43 -8.45
C ARG A 127 22.86 11.75 -8.71
N PRO A 128 21.51 11.74 -8.80
CA PRO A 128 20.74 12.98 -8.87
C PRO A 128 20.90 13.79 -7.57
N GLU A 129 20.61 15.08 -7.66
CA GLU A 129 20.65 16.00 -6.52
C GLU A 129 19.82 15.53 -5.32
N ASP A 130 20.33 15.86 -4.15
CA ASP A 130 19.73 15.48 -2.88
C ASP A 130 18.42 16.24 -2.63
N LEU A 131 17.45 15.55 -2.04
CA LEU A 131 16.12 16.10 -1.78
C LEU A 131 16.05 16.99 -0.53
N GLY A 132 17.09 17.03 0.29
CA GLY A 132 17.13 17.80 1.53
C GLY A 132 18.37 17.53 2.38
N GLU A 133 18.55 18.37 3.41
CA GLU A 133 19.75 18.46 4.25
C GLU A 133 19.88 17.36 5.32
N SER A 134 18.78 16.72 5.72
CA SER A 134 18.82 15.61 6.68
C SER A 134 17.91 14.46 6.28
N CYS A 135 18.26 13.25 6.72
CA CYS A 135 17.45 12.06 6.54
C CYS A 135 16.62 11.79 7.80
N TYR A 136 15.30 11.98 7.74
CA TYR A 136 14.40 11.70 8.87
C TYR A 136 14.58 10.29 9.47
N VAL A 137 14.83 9.28 8.63
CA VAL A 137 15.05 7.90 9.11
C VAL A 137 16.34 7.81 9.93
N PHE A 138 17.39 8.49 9.50
CA PHE A 138 18.65 8.55 10.22
C PHE A 138 18.50 9.32 11.53
N ASP A 139 17.81 10.45 11.53
CA ASP A 139 17.59 11.27 12.74
C ASP A 139 16.82 10.49 13.81
N GLN A 140 15.83 9.67 13.40
CA GLN A 140 15.00 8.90 14.34
C GLN A 140 15.64 7.59 14.80
N ARG A 141 16.42 6.92 13.95
CA ARG A 141 16.95 5.56 14.23
C ARG A 141 18.46 5.51 14.46
N GLY A 142 19.18 6.57 14.12
CA GLY A 142 20.64 6.60 14.08
C GLY A 142 21.27 5.77 12.94
N TYR A 143 20.46 5.12 12.10
CA TYR A 143 20.94 4.36 10.94
C TYR A 143 19.94 4.39 9.78
N CYS A 144 20.44 4.45 8.55
CA CYS A 144 19.62 4.39 7.34
C CYS A 144 19.89 3.07 6.59
N PRO A 145 18.89 2.24 6.30
CA PRO A 145 19.07 0.98 5.58
C PRO A 145 19.50 1.19 4.12
N PHE A 146 19.28 2.39 3.57
CA PHE A 146 19.69 2.76 2.23
C PHE A 146 21.13 3.28 2.16
N SER A 147 21.74 3.66 3.29
CA SER A 147 23.12 4.14 3.40
C SER A 147 23.50 5.10 2.25
N ILE A 148 24.54 4.79 1.46
CA ILE A 148 25.09 5.61 0.36
C ILE A 148 24.07 5.83 -0.78
N SER A 149 23.09 4.93 -0.91
CA SER A 149 22.01 5.04 -1.90
C SER A 149 20.87 5.95 -1.45
N CYS A 150 20.93 6.50 -0.24
CA CYS A 150 19.96 7.48 0.24
C CYS A 150 20.07 8.78 -0.57
N ARG A 151 18.92 9.38 -0.89
CA ARG A 151 18.82 10.67 -1.60
C ARG A 151 18.71 11.89 -0.68
N SER A 152 18.60 11.64 0.62
CA SER A 152 18.58 12.69 1.64
C SER A 152 19.97 12.73 2.25
N ALA A 153 20.49 13.93 2.49
CA ALA A 153 21.92 14.12 2.68
C ALA A 153 22.52 13.18 3.74
N TRP A 154 23.56 12.48 3.31
CA TRP A 154 24.74 12.21 4.11
C TRP A 154 25.71 13.31 3.70
N LEU A 155 26.07 14.21 4.62
CA LEU A 155 26.95 15.36 4.38
C LEU A 155 28.07 15.03 3.40
N VAL A 156 28.14 15.85 2.33
CA VAL A 156 29.29 16.01 1.43
C VAL A 156 30.53 16.38 2.23
#